data_AF-A0A8J2KH67-F1
#
_entry.id   AF-A0A8J2KH67-F1
#
_cell.length_a   1.000
_cell.length_b   1.000
_cell.length_c   1.000
_cell.angle_alpha   90.00
_cell.angle_beta   90.00
_cell.angle_gamma   90.00
#
_symmetry.space_group_name_H-M   'P 1'
#
loop_
_entity.id
_entity.type
_entity.pdbx_description
1 polymer ?
#
loop_
_entity_poly.entity_id
_entity_poly.type
_entity_poly.pdbx_seq_one_letter_code
_entity_poly.pdbx_strand_id
1 'polypeptide(L)'
;LASSENALEITIGSGVYMEKTVLAAAKLTSKTPTILARSLFRQLFNSDEMKRHSLFGRTCNANKSAEIYPSVDGIKRDALIEYCLTAYNLKPPSHSCKRGQVNEYVVQKTRIIDSLNKLLREQIAKA
;
A
#
# COMPACT_ATOMS: atom_id res chain seq x y z
N LEU A 1 9.32 -20.58 -19.15
CA LEU A 1 8.18 -19.81 -19.70
C LEU A 1 7.07 -19.81 -18.66
N ALA A 2 7.14 -18.91 -17.68
CA ALA A 2 6.03 -18.73 -16.74
C ALA A 2 4.97 -17.90 -17.47
N SER A 3 3.80 -18.48 -17.71
CA SER A 3 2.74 -17.89 -18.51
C SER A 3 2.29 -16.55 -17.94
N SER A 4 2.29 -15.54 -18.80
CA SER A 4 1.74 -14.19 -18.58
C SER A 4 0.24 -14.18 -18.17
N GLU A 5 -0.40 -15.35 -18.06
CA GLU A 5 -1.83 -15.50 -17.74
C GLU A 5 -2.15 -15.49 -16.23
N ASN A 6 -1.15 -15.70 -15.36
CA ASN A 6 -1.37 -15.79 -13.90
C ASN A 6 -1.21 -14.47 -13.15
N ALA A 7 -0.58 -13.47 -13.75
CA ALA A 7 -0.44 -12.14 -13.19
C ALA A 7 -1.66 -11.26 -13.54
N LEU A 8 -2.13 -10.48 -12.57
CA LEU A 8 -3.20 -9.50 -12.74
C LEU A 8 -2.68 -8.12 -12.36
N GLU A 9 -3.01 -7.14 -13.16
CA GLU A 9 -2.71 -5.74 -12.85
C GLU A 9 -3.54 -5.30 -11.64
N ILE A 10 -2.89 -4.93 -10.53
CA ILE A 10 -3.59 -4.68 -9.26
C ILE A 10 -4.51 -3.46 -9.36
N THR A 11 -4.11 -2.46 -10.14
CA THR A 11 -4.88 -1.25 -10.43
C THR A 11 -4.75 -1.00 -11.93
N ILE A 12 -5.88 -0.90 -12.63
CA ILE A 12 -5.91 -0.78 -14.09
C ILE A 12 -5.11 0.46 -14.53
N GLY A 13 -4.16 0.27 -15.45
CA GLY A 13 -3.32 1.34 -15.98
C GLY A 13 -2.14 1.76 -15.09
N SER A 14 -1.87 1.04 -14.00
CA SER A 14 -0.71 1.28 -13.14
C SER A 14 0.58 0.64 -13.64
N GLY A 15 0.50 -0.37 -14.50
CA GLY A 15 1.61 -1.23 -14.90
C GLY A 15 2.13 -2.14 -13.77
N VAL A 16 1.41 -2.23 -12.65
CA VAL A 16 1.82 -3.01 -11.47
C VAL A 16 1.04 -4.33 -11.44
N TYR A 17 1.76 -5.43 -11.55
CA TYR A 17 1.18 -6.77 -11.64
C TYR A 17 1.50 -7.61 -10.40
N MET A 18 0.55 -8.47 -10.02
CA MET A 18 0.74 -9.47 -8.98
C MET A 18 0.01 -10.76 -9.33
N GLU A 19 0.54 -11.89 -8.88
CA GLU A 19 -0.09 -13.20 -9.05
C GLU A 19 -1.52 -13.24 -8.51
N LYS A 20 -2.46 -13.75 -9.32
CA LYS A 20 -3.88 -13.88 -8.98
C LYS A 20 -4.10 -14.65 -7.68
N THR A 21 -3.33 -15.71 -7.47
CA THR A 21 -3.40 -16.56 -6.27
C THR A 21 -2.96 -15.81 -5.02
N VAL A 22 -1.90 -15.00 -5.11
CA VAL A 22 -1.42 -14.14 -4.01
C VAL A 22 -2.47 -13.10 -3.66
N LEU A 23 -3.06 -12.44 -4.66
CA LEU A 23 -4.13 -11.46 -4.45
C LEU A 23 -5.37 -12.08 -3.80
N ALA A 24 -5.80 -13.26 -4.27
CA ALA A 24 -6.95 -13.98 -3.73
C ALA A 24 -6.70 -14.45 -2.28
N ALA A 25 -5.54 -15.04 -2.01
CA ALA A 25 -5.18 -15.50 -0.66
C ALA A 25 -5.06 -14.33 0.33
N ALA A 26 -4.44 -13.22 -0.09
CA ALA A 26 -4.34 -12.02 0.74
C ALA A 26 -5.72 -11.43 1.03
N LYS A 27 -6.63 -11.35 0.05
CA LYS A 27 -8.01 -10.91 0.26
C LYS A 27 -8.76 -11.82 1.23
N LEU A 28 -8.68 -13.14 1.05
CA LEU A 28 -9.39 -14.11 1.88
C LEU A 28 -8.98 -14.05 3.36
N THR A 29 -7.69 -13.79 3.62
CA THR A 29 -7.13 -13.75 4.98
C THR A 29 -7.24 -12.38 5.66
N SER A 30 -7.52 -11.32 4.90
CA SER A 30 -7.50 -9.95 5.41
C SER A 30 -8.88 -9.49 5.87
N LYS A 31 -9.01 -9.26 7.19
CA LYS A 31 -10.25 -8.74 7.79
C LYS A 31 -10.40 -7.22 7.67
N THR A 32 -9.30 -6.51 7.39
CA THR A 32 -9.28 -5.04 7.29
C THR A 32 -8.39 -4.57 6.14
N PRO A 33 -8.63 -3.36 5.59
CA PRO A 33 -7.78 -2.80 4.53
C PRO A 33 -6.30 -2.69 4.93
N THR A 34 -6.02 -2.43 6.20
CA THR A 34 -4.66 -2.33 6.75
C THR A 34 -3.93 -3.66 6.76
N ILE A 35 -4.62 -4.77 7.08
CA ILE A 35 -4.04 -6.12 7.04
C ILE A 35 -3.75 -6.50 5.59
N LEU A 36 -4.68 -6.22 4.68
CA LEU A 36 -4.51 -6.46 3.24
C LEU A 36 -3.29 -5.71 2.70
N ALA A 37 -3.23 -4.40 2.98
CA ALA A 37 -2.13 -3.56 2.54
C ALA A 37 -0.78 -4.07 3.04
N ARG A 38 -0.65 -4.41 4.33
CA ARG A 38 0.61 -4.93 4.89
C ARG A 38 0.99 -6.31 4.32
N SER A 39 0.01 -7.16 4.03
CA SER A 39 0.26 -8.48 3.42
C SER A 39 0.84 -8.30 2.02
N LEU A 40 0.14 -7.55 1.17
CA LEU A 40 0.52 -7.30 -0.21
C LEU A 40 1.80 -6.46 -0.34
N PHE A 41 2.04 -5.51 0.57
CA PHE A 41 3.26 -4.71 0.57
C PHE A 41 4.51 -5.59 0.70
N ARG A 42 4.47 -6.63 1.53
CA ARG A 42 5.59 -7.60 1.66
C ARG A 42 5.79 -8.48 0.43
N GLN A 43 4.75 -8.65 -0.38
CA GLN A 43 4.83 -9.39 -1.64
C GLN A 43 5.38 -8.51 -2.76
N LEU A 44 5.08 -7.20 -2.72
CA LEU A 44 5.41 -6.24 -3.77
C LEU A 44 6.81 -5.62 -3.62
N PHE A 45 7.26 -5.47 -2.37
CA PHE A 45 8.54 -4.87 -2.01
C PHE A 45 9.42 -5.89 -1.31
N ASN A 46 10.69 -5.98 -1.72
CA ASN A 46 11.63 -6.92 -1.11
C ASN A 46 12.07 -6.44 0.29
N SER A 47 12.64 -7.36 1.08
CA SER A 47 12.98 -7.05 2.48
C SER A 47 14.06 -5.96 2.60
N ASP A 48 15.04 -5.92 1.71
CA ASP A 48 16.11 -4.91 1.75
C ASP A 48 15.59 -3.51 1.42
N GLU A 49 14.69 -3.40 0.45
CA GLU A 49 14.01 -2.15 0.12
C GLU A 49 13.23 -1.66 1.33
N MET A 50 12.45 -2.53 1.99
CA MET A 50 11.67 -2.16 3.18
C MET A 50 12.52 -1.71 4.38
N LYS A 51 13.78 -2.16 4.48
CA LYS A 51 14.71 -1.79 5.56
C LYS A 51 15.47 -0.48 5.30
N ARG A 52 15.48 0.01 4.06
CA ARG A 52 16.28 1.18 3.65
C ARG A 52 15.45 2.32 3.08
N HIS A 53 14.13 2.17 3.02
CA HIS A 53 13.21 3.14 2.43
C HIS A 53 12.10 3.53 3.39
N SER A 54 11.57 4.74 3.19
CA SER A 54 10.34 5.22 3.78
C SER A 54 9.20 5.20 2.75
N LEU A 55 7.96 5.38 3.19
CA LEU A 55 6.81 5.31 2.28
C LEU A 55 6.77 6.49 1.28
N PHE A 56 7.24 7.67 1.69
CA PHE A 56 7.15 8.91 0.90
C PHE A 56 8.45 9.72 0.80
N GLY A 57 9.55 9.29 1.41
CA GLY A 57 10.82 10.02 1.36
C GLY A 57 10.83 11.34 2.15
N ARG A 58 9.94 11.49 3.15
CA ARG A 58 9.74 12.76 3.87
C ARG A 58 10.26 12.68 5.31
N THR A 59 10.83 13.78 5.78
CA THR A 59 11.15 14.00 7.20
C THR A 59 9.90 13.97 8.06
N CYS A 60 9.99 13.36 9.23
CA CYS A 60 8.95 13.50 10.25
C CYS A 60 9.05 14.90 10.87
N ASN A 61 7.98 15.70 10.82
CA ASN A 61 7.98 17.06 11.39
C ASN A 61 8.34 17.10 12.88
N ALA A 62 7.99 16.04 13.63
CA ALA A 62 8.29 15.92 15.05
C ALA A 62 9.74 15.49 15.33
N ASN A 63 10.43 14.91 14.35
CA ASN A 63 11.81 14.44 14.49
C ASN A 63 12.63 14.86 13.26
N LYS A 64 12.93 16.16 13.18
CA LYS A 64 13.64 16.77 12.04
C LYS A 64 15.08 16.32 11.92
N SER A 65 15.68 15.79 12.98
CA SER A 65 17.05 15.25 13.00
C SER A 65 17.13 13.77 12.65
N ALA A 66 16.00 13.10 12.43
CA ALA A 66 16.01 11.70 12.01
C ALA A 66 16.61 11.54 10.61
N GLU A 67 17.24 10.39 10.40
CA GLU A 67 17.71 9.97 9.08
C GLU A 67 16.54 9.96 8.07
N ILE A 68 16.81 10.50 6.88
CA ILE A 68 15.84 10.54 5.78
C ILE A 68 16.09 9.33 4.89
N TYR A 69 15.15 8.39 4.93
CA TYR A 69 15.17 7.26 4.01
C TYR A 69 14.52 7.64 2.67
N PRO A 70 15.09 7.24 1.52
CA PRO A 70 14.47 7.43 0.21
C PRO A 70 13.07 6.82 0.15
N SER A 71 12.21 7.31 -0.73
CA SER A 71 10.87 6.72 -0.92
C SER A 71 10.94 5.37 -1.63
N VAL A 72 10.11 4.40 -1.22
CA VAL A 72 9.83 3.22 -2.05
C VAL A 72 9.27 3.62 -3.42
N ASP A 73 9.27 2.68 -4.37
CA ASP A 73 8.65 2.88 -5.69
C ASP A 73 7.22 3.45 -5.56
N GLY A 74 7.06 4.70 -6.03
CA GLY A 74 5.82 5.45 -5.89
C GLY A 74 4.65 4.87 -6.69
N ILE A 75 4.92 4.30 -7.86
CA ILE A 75 3.89 3.70 -8.72
C ILE A 75 3.34 2.45 -8.05
N LYS A 76 4.23 1.56 -7.57
CA LYS A 76 3.85 0.36 -6.81
C LYS A 76 3.08 0.71 -5.54
N ARG A 77 3.56 1.71 -4.80
CA ARG A 77 2.91 2.18 -3.57
C ARG A 77 1.49 2.67 -3.83
N ASP A 78 1.33 3.57 -4.79
CA ASP A 78 0.05 4.23 -5.04
C ASP A 78 -0.98 3.24 -5.61
N ALA A 79 -0.55 2.39 -6.56
CA ALA A 79 -1.37 1.30 -7.08
C ALA A 79 -1.84 0.35 -5.97
N LEU A 80 -0.95 -0.02 -5.04
CA LEU A 80 -1.29 -0.88 -3.93
C LEU A 80 -2.32 -0.25 -2.98
N ILE A 81 -2.13 1.02 -2.62
CA ILE A 81 -3.06 1.74 -1.72
C ILE A 81 -4.44 1.81 -2.36
N GLU A 82 -4.51 2.14 -3.65
CA GLU A 82 -5.76 2.19 -4.41
C GLU A 82 -6.45 0.84 -4.51
N TYR A 83 -5.70 -0.23 -4.80
CA TYR A 83 -6.23 -1.59 -4.82
C TYR A 83 -6.85 -1.97 -3.47
N CYS A 84 -6.16 -1.66 -2.36
CA CYS A 84 -6.65 -1.98 -1.02
C CYS A 84 -7.93 -1.21 -0.67
N LEU A 85 -8.07 0.04 -1.10
CA LEU A 85 -9.30 0.81 -0.90
C LEU A 85 -10.45 0.23 -1.75
N THR A 86 -10.19 -0.03 -3.03
CA THR A 86 -11.18 -0.56 -3.97
C THR A 86 -11.65 -1.97 -3.57
N ALA A 87 -10.75 -2.80 -3.03
CA ALA A 87 -11.07 -4.13 -2.50
C ALA A 87 -12.11 -4.10 -1.37
N TYR A 88 -12.25 -2.98 -0.67
CA TYR A 88 -13.24 -2.76 0.39
C TYR A 88 -14.35 -1.79 -0.06
N ASN A 89 -14.58 -1.66 -1.38
CA ASN A 89 -15.60 -0.80 -1.99
C ASN A 89 -15.43 0.71 -1.70
N LEU A 90 -14.23 1.14 -1.32
CA LEU A 90 -13.90 2.54 -1.09
C LEU A 90 -13.32 3.14 -2.38
N LYS A 91 -14.18 3.79 -3.15
CA LYS A 91 -13.79 4.42 -4.43
C LYS A 91 -13.24 5.83 -4.21
N PRO A 92 -12.32 6.30 -5.07
CA PRO A 92 -11.91 7.69 -5.09
C PRO A 92 -13.12 8.64 -5.13
N PRO A 93 -13.14 9.70 -4.32
CA PRO A 93 -14.22 10.67 -4.33
C PRO A 93 -14.36 11.33 -5.70
N SER A 94 -15.59 11.41 -6.21
CA SER A 94 -15.98 12.19 -7.38
C SER A 94 -16.81 13.40 -6.95
N HIS A 95 -17.09 14.31 -7.90
CA HIS A 95 -17.88 15.52 -7.67
C HIS A 95 -19.31 15.25 -7.13
N SER A 96 -19.83 14.03 -7.28
CA SER A 96 -21.18 13.65 -6.82
C SER A 96 -21.20 12.89 -5.49
N CYS A 97 -20.05 12.64 -4.87
CA CYS A 97 -19.98 11.90 -3.61
C CYS A 97 -20.53 12.70 -2.43
N LYS A 98 -21.25 12.01 -1.53
CA LYS A 98 -21.66 12.60 -0.26
C LYS A 98 -20.43 12.85 0.63
N ARG A 99 -20.44 13.92 1.42
CA ARG A 99 -19.35 14.27 2.37
C ARG A 99 -18.94 13.10 3.27
N GLY A 100 -19.89 12.29 3.72
CA GLY A 100 -19.61 11.10 4.54
C GLY A 100 -18.74 10.05 3.81
N GLN A 101 -18.99 9.81 2.52
CA GLN A 101 -18.22 8.87 1.70
C GLN A 101 -16.79 9.39 1.46
N VAL A 102 -16.66 10.69 1.22
CA VAL A 102 -15.35 11.34 1.09
C VAL A 102 -14.55 11.18 2.38
N ASN A 103 -15.17 11.45 3.52
CA ASN A 103 -14.53 11.31 4.82
C ASN A 103 -14.09 9.87 5.10
N GLU A 104 -14.95 8.89 4.82
CA GLU A 104 -14.62 7.48 4.99
C GLU A 104 -13.42 7.06 4.13
N TYR A 105 -13.42 7.43 2.84
CA TYR A 105 -12.30 7.16 1.94
C TYR A 105 -10.99 7.74 2.46
N VAL A 106 -11.00 9.02 2.87
CA VAL A 106 -9.81 9.72 3.38
C VAL A 106 -9.32 9.06 4.68
N VAL A 107 -10.22 8.76 5.61
CA VAL A 107 -9.87 8.11 6.89
C VAL A 107 -9.23 6.75 6.65
N GLN A 108 -9.80 5.93 5.76
CA GLN A 108 -9.28 4.60 5.47
C GLN A 108 -7.94 4.66 4.73
N LYS A 109 -7.79 5.60 3.78
CA LYS A 109 -6.52 5.85 3.10
C LYS A 109 -5.42 6.23 4.09
N THR A 110 -5.71 7.15 5.02
CA THR A 110 -4.77 7.54 6.08
C THR A 110 -4.40 6.36 6.97
N ARG A 111 -5.38 5.53 7.39
CA ARG A 111 -5.11 4.32 8.20
C ARG A 111 -4.20 3.32 7.48
N ILE A 112 -4.40 3.10 6.18
CA ILE A 112 -3.52 2.26 5.36
C ILE A 112 -2.09 2.85 5.37
N ILE A 113 -1.96 4.13 5.06
CA ILE A 113 -0.68 4.85 5.03
C ILE A 113 0.06 4.73 6.37
N ASP A 114 -0.61 4.99 7.49
CA ASP A 114 -0.01 4.91 8.82
C ASP A 114 0.42 3.47 9.14
N SER A 115 -0.39 2.49 8.75
CA SER A 115 -0.10 1.07 8.95
C SER A 115 1.13 0.60 8.15
N LEU A 116 1.31 1.11 6.93
CA LEU A 116 2.48 0.84 6.08
C LEU A 116 3.73 1.58 6.59
N ASN A 117 3.60 2.84 7.01
CA ASN A 117 4.69 3.56 7.67
C ASN A 117 5.18 2.82 8.92
N LYS A 118 4.25 2.30 9.73
CA LYS A 118 4.59 1.48 10.89
C LYS A 118 5.30 0.19 10.47
N LEU A 119 4.86 -0.47 9.40
CA LEU A 119 5.53 -1.67 8.87
C LEU A 119 6.99 -1.39 8.51
N LEU A 120 7.25 -0.32 7.76
CA LEU A 120 8.62 0.04 7.34
C LEU A 120 9.51 0.34 8.55
N ARG A 121 9.01 1.10 9.54
CA ARG A 121 9.75 1.35 10.79
C ARG A 121 10.07 0.06 11.56
N GLU A 122 9.14 -0.89 11.60
CA GLU A 122 9.38 -2.21 12.19
C GLU A 122 10.42 -3.02 11.41
N GLN A 123 10.55 -2.83 10.10
CA GLN A 123 11.61 -3.47 9.30
C GLN A 123 12.97 -2.81 9.53
N ILE A 124 13.02 -1.47 9.52
CA ILE A 124 14.23 -0.68 9.78
C ILE A 124 14.79 -1.01 11.17
N ALA A 125 13.95 -1.09 12.20
CA ALA A 125 14.38 -1.42 13.56
C ALA A 125 14.90 -2.85 13.75
N LYS A 126 14.69 -3.74 12.76
CA LYS A 126 15.19 -5.12 12.73
C LYS A 126 16.44 -5.28 11.85
N ALA A 127 16.82 -4.24 11.12
CA ALA A 127 18.01 -4.22 10.28
C ALA A 127 19.24 -3.93 11.14
#